data_AF-A0A3C0BF32-F1
#
_entry.id   AF-A0A3C0BF32-F1
#
_cell.length_a   1.000
_cell.length_b   1.000
_cell.length_c   1.000
_cell.angle_alpha   90.00
_cell.angle_beta   90.00
_cell.angle_gamma   90.00
#
_symmetry.space_group_name_H-M   'P 1'
#
loop_
_entity.id
_entity.type
_entity.pdbx_description
1 polymer ?
#
loop_
_entity_poly.entity_id
_entity_poly.type
_entity_poly.pdbx_seq_one_letter_code
_entity_poly.pdbx_strand_id
1 'polypeptide(L)'
;THNPEFTVMEIYVAYKDYFWMMDFTEEMLERVALGLHHKTDLKVGDKMIDFKRPFRRLTMIDAIRDYAGVDITGKSEDELREICRQQGVDTDPSMGKGKLIDALFGEKCEDHLIQPTFIYDYPIEMSPLCKRHRSNPELTERFELFV
;
A
#
# COMPACT_ATOMS: atom_id res chain seq x y z
N THR A 1 -6.53 -16.69 4.41
CA THR A 1 -7.82 -16.28 3.81
C THR A 1 -7.89 -16.53 2.30
N HIS A 2 -7.09 -17.45 1.74
CA HIS A 2 -7.01 -17.62 0.29
C HIS A 2 -7.92 -18.74 -0.20
N ASN A 3 -8.77 -18.43 -1.17
CA ASN A 3 -9.57 -19.39 -1.94
C ASN A 3 -9.07 -19.35 -3.40
N PRO A 4 -8.83 -20.49 -4.07
CA PRO A 4 -8.40 -20.49 -5.48
C PRO A 4 -9.34 -19.72 -6.41
N GLU A 5 -10.61 -19.62 -6.04
CA GLU A 5 -11.62 -18.82 -6.73
C GLU A 5 -12.09 -17.67 -5.82
N PHE A 6 -12.04 -16.45 -6.35
CA PHE A 6 -12.47 -15.23 -5.66
C PHE A 6 -13.02 -14.22 -6.68
N THR A 7 -13.78 -13.24 -6.20
CA THR A 7 -14.40 -12.21 -7.04
C THR A 7 -13.62 -10.91 -6.94
N VAL A 8 -13.32 -10.30 -8.09
CA VAL A 8 -12.60 -9.03 -8.20
C VAL A 8 -13.40 -8.06 -9.07
N MET A 9 -13.34 -6.78 -8.73
CA MET A 9 -13.79 -5.69 -9.60
C MET A 9 -12.57 -5.02 -10.23
N GLU A 10 -12.53 -4.98 -11.56
CA GLU A 10 -11.57 -4.16 -12.32
C GLU A 10 -12.27 -2.97 -12.97
N ILE A 11 -11.63 -1.80 -12.93
CA ILE A 11 -12.13 -0.56 -13.55
C ILE A 11 -10.98 0.19 -14.22
N TYR A 12 -11.25 0.73 -15.41
CA TYR A 12 -10.33 1.58 -16.16
C TYR A 12 -11.06 2.85 -16.60
N VAL A 13 -10.44 4.01 -16.38
CA VAL A 13 -11.01 5.31 -16.77
C VAL A 13 -9.97 6.10 -17.53
N ALA A 14 -10.26 6.41 -18.79
CA ALA A 14 -9.38 7.22 -19.62
C ALA A 14 -9.20 8.63 -19.04
N TYR A 15 -8.00 9.20 -19.24
CA TYR A 15 -7.64 10.55 -18.81
C TYR A 15 -7.63 10.78 -17.28
N LYS A 16 -7.56 9.71 -16.49
CA LYS A 16 -7.44 9.76 -15.02
C LYS A 16 -6.13 9.14 -14.55
N ASP A 17 -5.67 9.59 -13.38
CA ASP A 17 -4.48 9.07 -12.71
C ASP A 17 -4.84 8.33 -11.41
N TYR A 18 -3.82 7.84 -10.72
CA TYR A 18 -3.96 7.04 -9.51
C TYR A 18 -4.56 7.82 -8.33
N PHE A 19 -4.38 9.15 -8.27
CA PHE A 19 -5.05 9.98 -7.25
C PHE A 19 -6.56 9.99 -7.45
N TRP A 20 -7.01 10.14 -8.69
CA TRP A 20 -8.44 10.01 -9.00
C TRP A 20 -8.96 8.60 -8.67
N MET A 21 -8.17 7.55 -8.89
CA MET A 21 -8.55 6.18 -8.51
C MET A 21 -8.65 5.99 -7.00
N MET A 22 -7.79 6.63 -6.21
CA MET A 22 -7.91 6.64 -4.75
C MET A 22 -9.19 7.37 -4.32
N ASP A 23 -9.48 8.57 -4.87
CA ASP A 23 -10.71 9.33 -4.60
C ASP A 23 -11.97 8.50 -4.95
N PHE A 24 -11.95 7.81 -6.10
CA PHE A 24 -13.04 6.95 -6.55
C PHE A 24 -13.24 5.77 -5.60
N THR A 25 -12.15 5.11 -5.21
CA THR A 25 -12.19 3.92 -4.34
C THR A 25 -12.77 4.26 -2.97
N GLU A 26 -12.30 5.33 -2.32
CA GLU A 26 -12.79 5.71 -0.99
C GLU A 26 -14.25 6.19 -1.02
N GLU A 27 -14.66 6.91 -2.07
CA GLU A 27 -16.06 7.32 -2.24
C GLU A 27 -16.98 6.10 -2.48
N MET A 28 -16.53 5.14 -3.29
CA MET A 28 -17.28 3.93 -3.56
C MET A 28 -17.49 3.10 -2.29
N LEU A 29 -16.43 2.89 -1.49
CA LEU A 29 -16.51 2.13 -0.24
C LEU A 29 -17.38 2.84 0.81
N GLU A 30 -17.25 4.16 0.97
CA GLU A 30 -18.11 4.96 1.86
C GLU A 30 -19.59 4.81 1.47
N ARG A 31 -19.91 4.92 0.17
CA ARG A 31 -21.28 4.79 -0.33
C ARG A 31 -21.85 3.39 -0.11
N VAL A 32 -21.05 2.34 -0.28
CA VAL A 32 -21.48 0.96 0.00
C VAL A 32 -21.78 0.79 1.50
N ALA A 33 -20.91 1.27 2.39
CA ALA A 33 -21.14 1.23 3.83
C ALA A 33 -22.43 1.96 4.22
N LEU A 34 -22.63 3.19 3.74
CA LEU A 34 -23.85 3.97 3.98
C LEU A 34 -25.10 3.31 3.39
N GLY A 35 -25.00 2.74 2.18
CA GLY A 35 -26.13 2.11 1.50
C GLY A 35 -26.61 0.83 2.18
N LEU A 36 -25.71 0.05 2.77
CA LEU A 36 -26.02 -1.23 3.42
C LEU A 36 -26.27 -1.10 4.92
N HIS A 37 -25.57 -0.18 5.59
CA HIS A 37 -25.54 -0.10 7.05
C HIS A 37 -25.98 1.25 7.63
N HIS A 38 -26.23 2.26 6.79
CA HIS A 38 -26.62 3.63 7.19
C HIS A 38 -25.60 4.35 8.08
N LYS A 39 -24.36 3.86 8.13
CA LYS A 39 -23.21 4.43 8.87
C LYS A 39 -21.90 3.93 8.26
N THR A 40 -20.79 4.53 8.68
CA THR A 40 -19.45 4.20 8.17
C THR A 40 -18.57 3.45 9.18
N ASP A 41 -18.90 3.51 10.47
CA ASP A 41 -18.25 2.74 11.53
C ASP A 41 -18.76 1.29 11.57
N LEU A 42 -17.95 0.35 11.09
CA LEU A 42 -18.30 -1.06 10.98
C LEU A 42 -17.34 -1.92 11.80
N LYS A 43 -17.85 -3.02 12.34
CA LYS A 43 -17.02 -4.01 13.03
C LYS A 43 -16.47 -5.00 12.01
N VAL A 44 -15.15 -5.07 11.88
CA VAL A 44 -14.42 -6.01 11.01
C VAL A 44 -13.54 -6.87 11.91
N GLY A 45 -13.88 -8.16 12.04
CA GLY A 45 -13.25 -9.02 13.05
C GLY A 45 -13.45 -8.48 14.47
N ASP A 46 -12.36 -8.18 15.15
CA ASP A 46 -12.32 -7.57 16.49
C ASP A 46 -12.14 -6.04 16.46
N LYS A 47 -11.92 -5.43 15.30
CA LYS A 47 -11.65 -3.99 15.15
C LYS A 47 -12.91 -3.21 14.75
N MET A 48 -12.95 -1.94 15.15
CA MET A 48 -13.89 -0.94 14.62
C MET A 48 -13.18 -0.14 13.53
N ILE A 49 -13.71 -0.20 12.31
CA ILE A 49 -13.17 0.44 11.12
C ILE A 49 -14.14 1.52 10.65
N ASP A 50 -13.64 2.73 10.40
CA ASP A 50 -14.45 3.81 9.84
C ASP A 50 -14.16 3.95 8.34
N PHE A 51 -15.16 3.65 7.51
CA PHE A 51 -15.10 3.82 6.05
C PHE A 51 -15.47 5.23 5.60
N LYS A 52 -15.52 6.20 6.51
CA LYS A 52 -15.71 7.61 6.17
C LYS A 52 -14.47 8.15 5.48
N ARG A 53 -14.65 8.78 4.32
CA ARG A 53 -13.55 9.44 3.60
C ARG A 53 -13.21 10.80 4.24
N PRO A 54 -11.99 11.33 4.05
CA PRO A 54 -10.89 10.77 3.27
C PRO A 54 -10.11 9.69 4.02
N PHE A 55 -9.66 8.67 3.29
CA PHE A 55 -8.74 7.66 3.79
C PHE A 55 -7.33 8.24 3.90
N ARG A 56 -6.54 7.70 4.83
CA ARG A 56 -5.14 8.14 4.98
C ARG A 56 -4.37 7.79 3.71
N ARG A 57 -3.53 8.69 3.23
CA ARG A 57 -2.58 8.44 2.14
C ARG A 57 -1.17 8.52 2.71
N LEU A 58 -0.38 7.49 2.48
CA LEU A 58 0.99 7.39 2.99
C LEU A 58 1.87 6.77 1.91
N THR A 59 3.01 7.37 1.60
CA THR A 59 3.94 6.73 0.66
C THR A 59 4.55 5.48 1.30
N MET A 60 4.94 4.49 0.50
CA MET A 60 5.63 3.31 1.03
C MET A 60 6.91 3.67 1.80
N ILE A 61 7.65 4.67 1.32
CA ILE A 61 8.85 5.18 1.99
C ILE A 61 8.50 5.81 3.35
N ASP A 62 7.46 6.64 3.41
CA ASP A 62 7.05 7.29 4.66
C ASP A 62 6.47 6.27 5.64
N ALA A 63 5.77 5.23 5.17
CA ALA A 63 5.30 4.14 6.03
C ALA A 63 6.46 3.42 6.73
N ILE A 64 7.49 3.05 5.96
CA ILE A 64 8.70 2.42 6.50
C ILE A 64 9.40 3.36 7.48
N ARG A 65 9.47 4.66 7.16
CA ARG A 65 10.06 5.65 8.07
C ARG A 65 9.29 5.76 9.38
N ASP A 66 7.96 5.84 9.31
CA ASP A 66 7.08 6.02 10.47
C ASP A 66 7.05 4.79 11.38
N TYR A 67 6.98 3.59 10.81
CA TYR A 67 6.76 2.36 11.59
C TYR A 67 8.02 1.52 11.83
N ALA A 68 8.97 1.48 10.89
CA ALA A 68 10.24 0.77 11.05
C ALA A 68 11.38 1.69 11.54
N GLY A 69 11.18 3.02 11.55
CA GLY A 69 12.15 3.98 12.05
C GLY A 69 13.40 4.14 11.17
N VAL A 70 13.34 3.73 9.90
CA VAL A 70 14.47 3.74 8.96
C VAL A 70 14.13 4.50 7.69
N ASP A 71 15.09 5.24 7.16
CA ASP A 71 14.94 5.92 5.86
C ASP A 71 15.62 5.12 4.76
N ILE A 72 14.82 4.68 3.79
CA ILE A 72 15.25 3.88 2.65
C ILE A 72 15.51 4.73 1.38
N THR A 73 15.34 6.06 1.48
CA THR A 73 15.47 6.97 0.35
C THR A 73 16.88 6.89 -0.26
N GLY A 74 16.96 6.60 -1.56
CA GLY A 74 18.23 6.54 -2.30
C GLY A 74 19.17 5.40 -1.92
N LYS A 75 18.72 4.45 -1.09
CA LYS A 75 19.54 3.30 -0.68
C LYS A 75 19.79 2.33 -1.84
N SER A 76 21.00 1.80 -1.88
CA SER A 76 21.38 0.69 -2.75
C SER A 76 20.76 -0.63 -2.28
N GLU A 77 20.79 -1.66 -3.13
CA GLU A 77 20.30 -2.99 -2.77
C GLU A 77 21.04 -3.57 -1.55
N ASP A 78 22.37 -3.43 -1.49
CA ASP A 78 23.20 -3.91 -0.38
C ASP A 78 22.84 -3.20 0.94
N GLU A 79 22.62 -1.88 0.91
CA GLU A 79 22.18 -1.13 2.08
C GLU A 79 20.79 -1.55 2.54
N LEU A 80 19.85 -1.80 1.61
CA LEU A 80 18.51 -2.29 1.96
C LEU A 80 18.55 -3.68 2.57
N ARG A 81 19.41 -4.56 2.05
CA ARG A 81 19.60 -5.90 2.59
C ARG A 81 20.13 -5.85 4.02
N GLU A 82 21.07 -4.94 4.29
CA GLU A 82 21.57 -4.70 5.64
C GLU A 82 20.49 -4.11 6.57
N ILE A 83 19.67 -3.17 6.09
CA ILE A 83 18.52 -2.65 6.85
C ILE A 83 17.54 -3.78 7.20
N CYS A 84 17.18 -4.63 6.23
CA CYS A 84 16.30 -5.79 6.48
C CYS A 84 16.89 -6.70 7.57
N ARG A 85 18.19 -7.00 7.49
CA ARG A 85 18.90 -7.80 8.50
C ARG A 85 18.86 -7.17 9.89
N GLN A 86 19.05 -5.86 10.00
CA GLN A 86 18.99 -5.14 11.28
C GLN A 86 17.57 -5.09 11.86
N GLN A 87 16.56 -5.03 11.00
CA GLN A 87 15.16 -5.06 11.37
C GLN A 87 14.65 -6.50 11.64
N GLY A 88 15.48 -7.52 11.39
CA GLY A 88 15.08 -8.92 11.53
C GLY A 88 14.05 -9.37 10.51
N VAL A 89 14.13 -8.84 9.28
CA VAL A 89 13.31 -9.21 8.12
C VAL A 89 14.05 -10.26 7.31
N ASP A 90 13.36 -11.34 6.96
CA ASP A 90 13.96 -12.43 6.19
C ASP A 90 14.16 -12.01 4.72
N THR A 91 15.35 -12.31 4.18
CA THR A 91 15.69 -11.99 2.78
C THR A 91 16.40 -13.16 2.08
N ASP A 92 16.24 -13.24 0.77
CA ASP A 92 16.90 -14.22 -0.12
C ASP A 92 17.81 -13.50 -1.13
N PRO A 93 18.92 -14.11 -1.60
CA PRO A 93 19.81 -13.49 -2.58
C PRO A 93 19.17 -13.13 -3.93
N SER A 94 18.02 -13.72 -4.29
CA SER A 94 17.28 -13.38 -5.50
C SER A 94 16.40 -12.12 -5.36
N MET A 95 16.27 -11.56 -4.16
CA MET A 95 15.48 -10.36 -3.92
C MET A 95 16.25 -9.13 -4.36
N GLY A 96 15.76 -8.47 -5.42
CA GLY A 96 16.21 -7.13 -5.83
C GLY A 96 15.63 -6.03 -4.94
N LYS A 97 15.99 -4.78 -5.25
CA LYS A 97 15.63 -3.57 -4.49
C LYS A 97 14.15 -3.50 -4.12
N GLY A 98 13.26 -3.70 -5.09
CA GLY A 98 11.80 -3.63 -4.86
C GLY A 98 11.32 -4.69 -3.85
N LYS A 99 11.75 -5.94 -3.99
CA LYS A 99 11.35 -7.03 -3.09
C LYS A 99 11.85 -6.84 -1.66
N LEU A 100 13.04 -6.27 -1.47
CA LEU A 100 13.57 -5.96 -0.14
C LEU A 100 12.71 -4.90 0.57
N ILE A 101 12.32 -3.85 -0.17
CA ILE A 101 11.43 -2.80 0.34
C ILE A 101 10.06 -3.37 0.69
N ASP A 102 9.51 -4.24 -0.18
CA ASP A 102 8.23 -4.92 0.04
C ASP A 102 8.24 -5.80 1.29
N ALA A 103 9.27 -6.63 1.46
CA ALA A 103 9.41 -7.47 2.65
C ALA A 103 9.53 -6.66 3.94
N LEU A 104 10.32 -5.57 3.90
CA LEU A 104 10.44 -4.66 5.04
C LEU A 104 9.11 -3.98 5.37
N PHE A 105 8.37 -3.54 4.35
CA PHE A 105 7.04 -2.96 4.53
C PHE A 105 6.05 -4.00 5.11
N GLY A 106 5.99 -5.19 4.52
CA GLY A 106 5.10 -6.27 4.93
C GLY A 106 5.29 -6.64 6.40
N GLU A 107 6.54 -6.84 6.83
CA GLU A 107 6.82 -7.25 8.21
C GLU A 107 6.72 -6.13 9.24
N LYS A 108 7.03 -4.87 8.86
CA LYS A 108 7.17 -3.77 9.85
C LYS A 108 6.06 -2.73 9.80
N CYS A 109 5.24 -2.72 8.76
CA CYS A 109 4.28 -1.65 8.53
C CYS A 109 2.83 -2.15 8.48
N GLU A 110 2.55 -3.28 7.82
CA GLU A 110 1.17 -3.73 7.53
C GLU A 110 0.29 -3.86 8.78
N ASP A 111 0.81 -4.44 9.86
CA ASP A 111 0.07 -4.64 11.12
C ASP A 111 -0.38 -3.33 11.79
N HIS A 112 0.23 -2.20 11.44
CA HIS A 112 -0.14 -0.87 11.93
C HIS A 112 -1.29 -0.23 11.15
N LEU A 113 -1.60 -0.73 9.95
CA LEU A 113 -2.58 -0.14 9.02
C LEU A 113 -4.00 -0.62 9.28
N ILE A 114 -4.51 -0.32 10.49
CA ILE A 114 -5.84 -0.77 10.92
C ILE A 114 -6.98 0.03 10.26
N GLN A 115 -6.84 1.35 10.12
CA GLN A 115 -7.84 2.17 9.44
C GLN A 115 -7.54 2.22 7.94
N PRO A 116 -8.56 2.41 7.07
CA PRO A 116 -8.37 2.44 5.64
C PRO A 116 -7.25 3.40 5.23
N THR A 117 -6.19 2.83 4.67
CA THR A 117 -4.98 3.57 4.31
C THR A 117 -4.53 3.17 2.92
N PHE A 118 -4.43 4.16 2.03
CA PHE A 118 -3.75 4.01 0.76
C PHE A 118 -2.24 4.11 0.96
N ILE A 119 -1.55 3.02 0.67
CA ILE A 119 -0.10 3.03 0.48
C ILE A 119 0.16 3.29 -0.99
N TYR A 120 1.04 4.23 -1.32
CA TYR A 120 1.27 4.63 -2.71
C TYR A 120 2.74 4.93 -3.02
N ASP A 121 3.03 5.10 -4.32
CA ASP A 121 4.37 5.32 -4.90
C ASP A 121 5.32 4.12 -4.71
N TYR A 122 4.93 2.96 -5.26
CA TYR A 122 5.68 1.70 -5.14
C TYR A 122 6.92 1.68 -6.05
N PRO A 123 7.97 0.91 -5.68
CA PRO A 123 9.12 0.67 -6.55
C PRO A 123 8.74 0.14 -7.93
N ILE A 124 9.44 0.62 -8.97
CA ILE A 124 9.19 0.25 -10.36
C ILE A 124 9.37 -1.25 -10.64
N GLU A 125 10.33 -1.89 -9.96
CA GLU A 125 10.62 -3.32 -10.12
C GLU A 125 9.44 -4.22 -9.75
N MET A 126 8.54 -3.73 -8.89
CA MET A 126 7.36 -4.47 -8.43
C MET A 126 6.11 -4.21 -9.27
N SER A 127 6.18 -3.26 -10.20
CA SER A 127 4.99 -2.64 -10.79
C SER A 127 5.08 -2.61 -12.32
N PRO A 128 5.15 -3.79 -12.99
CA PRO A 128 5.48 -3.90 -14.41
C PRO A 128 4.45 -3.26 -15.36
N LEU A 129 3.21 -3.08 -14.89
CA LEU A 129 2.10 -2.52 -15.66
C LEU A 129 1.79 -1.06 -15.28
N CYS A 130 2.49 -0.51 -14.28
CA CYS A 130 2.22 0.83 -13.77
C CYS A 130 3.08 1.87 -14.46
N LYS A 131 2.50 3.06 -14.67
CA LYS A 131 3.24 4.22 -15.20
C LYS A 131 4.33 4.64 -14.21
N ARG A 132 5.51 5.01 -14.74
CA ARG A 132 6.59 5.61 -13.93
C ARG A 132 6.10 6.88 -13.23
N HIS A 133 6.52 7.07 -11.99
CA HIS A 133 6.17 8.25 -11.22
C HIS A 133 6.70 9.53 -11.90
N ARG A 134 5.86 10.57 -11.94
CA ARG A 134 6.11 11.80 -12.72
C ARG A 134 7.35 12.58 -12.30
N SER A 135 7.81 12.40 -11.07
CA SER A 135 8.94 13.12 -10.48
C SER A 135 10.08 12.22 -9.99
N ASN A 136 9.86 10.91 -9.86
CA ASN A 136 10.87 9.96 -9.37
C ASN A 136 10.84 8.69 -10.22
N PRO A 137 11.79 8.49 -11.16
CA PRO A 137 11.76 7.35 -12.07
C PRO A 137 11.99 5.99 -11.41
N GLU A 138 12.42 5.93 -10.15
CA GLU A 138 12.54 4.68 -9.38
C GLU A 138 11.18 4.17 -8.84
N LEU A 139 10.15 5.03 -8.86
CA LEU A 139 8.81 4.74 -8.34
C LEU A 139 7.78 4.68 -9.47
N THR A 140 6.58 4.22 -9.13
CA THR A 140 5.42 4.12 -10.03
C THR A 140 4.20 4.77 -9.41
N GLU A 141 3.31 5.29 -10.27
CA GLU A 141 2.00 5.82 -9.89
C GLU A 141 1.03 4.65 -9.56
N ARG A 142 1.35 3.90 -8.51
CA ARG A 142 0.62 2.72 -7.99
C ARG A 142 0.18 2.99 -6.56
N PHE A 143 -0.95 2.43 -6.17
CA PHE A 143 -1.37 2.35 -4.77
C PHE A 143 -1.98 0.98 -4.46
N GLU A 144 -2.02 0.65 -3.17
CA GLU A 144 -2.83 -0.42 -2.59
C GLU A 144 -3.62 0.15 -1.41
N LEU A 145 -4.76 -0.47 -1.11
CA LEU A 145 -5.60 -0.10 0.04
C LEU A 145 -5.50 -1.21 1.10
N PHE A 146 -5.12 -0.83 2.32
CA PHE A 146 -5.08 -1.71 3.48
C PHE A 146 -6.24 -1.36 4.43
N VAL A 147 -6.93 -2.40 4.94
CA VAL A 147 -8.05 -2.35 5.89
C VAL A 147 -8.04 -3.61 6.76
#